data_AF-A0A4R0ZB77-F1
#
_entry.id   AF-A0A4R0ZB77-F1
#
_cell.length_a   1.000
_cell.length_b   1.000
_cell.length_c   1.000
_cell.angle_alpha   90.00
_cell.angle_beta   90.00
_cell.angle_gamma   90.00
#
_symmetry.space_group_name_H-M   'P 1'
#
loop_
_entity.id
_entity.type
_entity.pdbx_description
1 polymer ?
#
loop_
_entity_poly.entity_id
_entity_poly.type
_entity_poly.pdbx_seq_one_letter_code
_entity_poly.pdbx_strand_id
1 'polypeptide(L)'
;MKKIIILLCVFWGWNTYASAEDTLIVEREIGEPLAGEEILYEGIDRVIVSIPAPSISTKTNIEQLDEVLDVSEDGVIKREGVVSRYQPYIGSLNISPVWSNHRGEGVTVAIIDDGIDVNHPEFRGRIVSPYDATRDVYRMVDKGVHGTHVAGIIGSTFDDQGNVGVAPNVSLMPIDVFEGDDSSISDVLKGIHHAVLNGARVVNMSFGTYERNAALESAIRDARRQGLVFVGAAGNEDTDERFYPAAYSDVLAVGAVTVDDQITDFTNYGTFIDVVAPGEDIYSTLPNGRYGFMSGTSMATPIASGIAALLISKEPKLSPGMVYARLKATAVDLGEPGKDVLYGYGRVTGKATNFALSDFNLLRDITPPAKPSLGKLTNKSTAITGKSESGSTVQIFYRGKMYTHSANNGSYRMNVSKLKVGSQVTIVARDKAFNPSIPITRTVFGVFDKPSFQSVSSTSSIIRGSGKKYATVQAFVGNKPISRVVRIKGNGQFAISIPKQRKGKVVVVKMKSPLYLSESYSLVVR
;
A
#
# COMPACT_ATOMS: atom_id res chain seq x y z
N MET A 1 -29.66 43.31 44.55
CA MET A 1 -28.87 42.64 45.62
C MET A 1 -29.64 41.39 46.06
N LYS A 2 -28.93 40.26 46.26
CA LYS A 2 -29.38 38.98 46.88
C LYS A 2 -30.54 38.25 46.15
N LYS A 3 -30.41 37.04 45.59
CA LYS A 3 -30.00 35.71 46.10
C LYS A 3 -30.90 35.12 47.21
N ILE A 4 -31.70 34.13 46.82
CA ILE A 4 -32.28 33.00 47.57
C ILE A 4 -32.36 31.87 46.50
N ILE A 5 -31.66 30.73 46.50
CA ILE A 5 -31.31 29.70 47.51
C ILE A 5 -32.50 28.82 47.92
N ILE A 6 -32.63 27.68 47.24
CA ILE A 6 -33.25 26.41 47.69
C ILE A 6 -32.31 25.33 47.10
N LEU A 7 -31.23 24.94 47.78
CA LEU A 7 -31.12 23.93 48.83
C LEU A 7 -31.64 22.54 48.42
N LEU A 8 -30.74 21.56 48.44
CA LEU A 8 -30.99 20.15 48.13
C LEU A 8 -31.96 19.52 49.13
N CYS A 9 -32.81 18.61 48.64
CA CYS A 9 -33.15 17.40 49.38
C CYS A 9 -32.59 16.20 48.61
N VAL A 10 -31.71 15.47 49.27
CA VAL A 10 -31.09 14.23 48.78
C VAL A 10 -32.07 13.08 49.00
N PHE A 11 -32.28 12.23 47.99
CA PHE A 11 -32.71 10.86 48.20
C PHE A 11 -31.72 9.92 47.51
N TRP A 12 -31.17 8.99 48.30
CA TRP A 12 -30.30 7.94 47.80
C TRP A 12 -31.14 6.86 47.13
N GLY A 13 -30.91 6.65 45.84
CA GLY A 13 -31.22 5.40 45.15
C GLY A 13 -29.90 4.82 44.66
N TRP A 14 -29.34 3.86 45.39
CA TRP A 14 -28.16 3.13 44.92
C TRP A 14 -28.57 2.23 43.75
N ASN A 15 -28.07 2.56 42.56
CA ASN A 15 -27.65 1.57 41.57
C ASN A 15 -26.26 2.00 41.13
N THR A 16 -25.25 1.48 41.83
CA THR A 16 -23.87 1.50 41.35
C THR A 16 -23.79 0.53 40.18
N TYR A 17 -23.93 1.04 38.97
CA TYR A 17 -23.38 0.35 37.80
C TYR A 17 -21.87 0.30 38.00
N ALA A 18 -21.30 -0.90 37.86
CA ALA A 18 -19.86 -1.07 37.85
C ALA A 18 -19.29 -0.31 36.65
N SER A 19 -18.21 0.44 36.85
CA SER A 19 -17.40 0.97 35.75
C SER A 19 -16.74 -0.17 34.99
N ALA A 20 -16.34 0.07 33.75
CA ALA A 20 -15.63 -0.91 32.92
C ALA A 20 -14.33 -1.48 33.57
N GLU A 21 -13.82 -0.81 34.62
CA GLU A 21 -12.67 -1.25 35.43
C GLU A 21 -12.90 -2.55 36.25
N ASP A 22 -14.13 -3.08 36.36
CA ASP A 22 -14.47 -4.23 37.23
C ASP A 22 -14.72 -5.58 36.49
N THR A 23 -14.42 -5.68 35.18
CA THR A 23 -14.69 -6.90 34.37
C THR A 23 -13.42 -7.44 33.69
N LEU A 24 -13.23 -8.77 33.75
CA LEU A 24 -12.17 -9.47 33.04
C LEU A 24 -12.68 -10.16 31.78
N ILE A 25 -11.91 -10.11 30.71
CA ILE A 25 -12.09 -10.87 29.46
C ILE A 25 -11.13 -12.06 29.49
N VAL A 26 -11.67 -13.28 29.45
CA VAL A 26 -10.93 -14.53 29.61
C VAL A 26 -11.04 -15.37 28.34
N GLU A 27 -9.93 -15.74 27.72
CA GLU A 27 -9.87 -16.74 26.64
C GLU A 27 -9.58 -18.12 27.26
N ARG A 28 -10.42 -19.13 27.02
CA ARG A 28 -10.25 -20.50 27.54
C ARG A 28 -10.58 -21.57 26.49
N GLU A 29 -10.14 -22.81 26.70
CA GLU A 29 -10.60 -23.96 25.90
C GLU A 29 -12.08 -24.26 26.18
N ILE A 30 -12.81 -24.81 25.20
CA ILE A 30 -14.23 -25.19 25.37
C ILE A 30 -14.32 -26.34 26.39
N GLY A 31 -15.00 -26.07 27.50
CA GLY A 31 -15.12 -26.95 28.67
C GLY A 31 -16.13 -26.41 29.68
N GLU A 32 -16.15 -26.97 30.89
CA GLU A 32 -17.06 -26.57 31.98
C GLU A 32 -17.02 -25.03 32.23
N PRO A 33 -18.18 -24.39 32.48
CA PRO A 33 -18.27 -22.94 32.61
C PRO A 33 -17.71 -22.41 33.94
N LEU A 34 -16.95 -21.33 33.86
CA LEU A 34 -16.46 -20.61 35.03
C LEU A 34 -17.62 -19.91 35.76
N ALA A 35 -17.51 -19.77 37.08
CA ALA A 35 -18.60 -19.28 37.91
C ALA A 35 -18.92 -17.80 37.62
N GLY A 36 -20.10 -17.54 37.05
CA GLY A 36 -20.53 -16.20 36.67
C GLY A 36 -20.00 -15.73 35.31
N GLU A 37 -19.51 -16.63 34.47
CA GLU A 37 -19.11 -16.30 33.10
C GLU A 37 -20.31 -15.99 32.20
N GLU A 38 -20.14 -15.02 31.30
CA GLU A 38 -21.03 -14.74 30.17
C GLU A 38 -20.25 -14.94 28.86
N ILE A 39 -20.79 -15.69 27.91
CA ILE A 39 -20.11 -15.98 26.64
C ILE A 39 -20.17 -14.75 25.73
N LEU A 40 -18.99 -14.24 25.37
CA LEU A 40 -18.83 -13.11 24.45
C LEU A 40 -18.58 -13.59 23.02
N TYR A 41 -17.78 -14.64 22.86
CA TYR A 41 -17.47 -15.24 21.57
C TYR A 41 -17.16 -16.74 21.73
N GLU A 42 -17.93 -17.60 21.08
CA GLU A 42 -17.61 -19.03 20.95
C GLU A 42 -16.92 -19.29 19.59
N GLY A 43 -15.75 -19.92 19.64
CA GLY A 43 -14.91 -20.29 18.51
C GLY A 43 -15.07 -21.76 18.10
N ILE A 44 -14.01 -22.35 17.52
CA ILE A 44 -14.03 -23.77 17.08
C ILE A 44 -13.61 -24.71 18.22
N ASP A 45 -12.61 -24.29 18.98
CA ASP A 45 -11.95 -25.04 20.07
C ASP A 45 -11.83 -24.21 21.37
N ARG A 46 -12.27 -22.95 21.33
CA ARG A 46 -12.09 -21.95 22.39
C ARG A 46 -13.36 -21.14 22.63
N VAL A 47 -13.50 -20.60 23.83
CA VAL A 47 -14.53 -19.63 24.18
C VAL A 47 -13.89 -18.43 24.88
N ILE A 48 -14.39 -17.24 24.56
CA ILE A 48 -14.04 -15.99 25.23
C ILE A 48 -15.24 -15.54 26.04
N VAL A 49 -15.01 -15.26 27.32
CA VAL A 49 -16.06 -14.94 28.29
C VAL A 49 -15.73 -13.67 29.07
N SER A 50 -16.75 -12.93 29.51
CA SER A 50 -16.63 -11.91 30.56
C SER A 50 -16.83 -12.56 31.92
N ILE A 51 -16.07 -12.13 32.92
CA ILE A 51 -16.26 -12.51 34.33
C ILE A 51 -16.23 -11.23 35.20
N PRO A 52 -17.29 -10.94 35.98
CA PRO A 52 -17.28 -9.84 36.95
C PRO A 52 -16.23 -10.07 38.06
N ALA A 53 -15.31 -9.13 38.26
CA ALA A 53 -14.10 -9.34 39.05
C ALA A 53 -13.82 -8.20 40.05
N PRO A 54 -14.28 -8.29 41.31
CA PRO A 54 -14.13 -7.21 42.29
C PRO A 54 -12.75 -7.13 42.98
N SER A 55 -11.71 -7.84 42.49
CA SER A 55 -10.38 -7.81 43.12
C SER A 55 -9.24 -8.32 42.23
N ILE A 56 -8.03 -7.77 42.42
CA ILE A 56 -6.78 -8.25 41.78
C ILE A 56 -6.52 -9.74 42.09
N SER A 57 -6.86 -10.21 43.29
CA SER A 57 -6.76 -11.64 43.65
C SER A 57 -7.65 -12.55 42.80
N THR A 58 -8.74 -12.05 42.24
CA THR A 58 -9.60 -12.81 41.33
C THR A 58 -8.88 -13.07 40.00
N LYS A 59 -8.21 -12.06 39.44
CA LYS A 59 -7.42 -12.16 38.19
C LYS A 59 -6.32 -13.23 38.31
N THR A 60 -5.49 -13.15 39.35
CA THR A 60 -4.38 -14.09 39.58
C THR A 60 -4.84 -15.53 39.84
N ASN A 61 -6.05 -15.74 40.37
CA ASN A 61 -6.60 -17.09 40.55
C ASN A 61 -7.11 -17.69 39.23
N ILE A 62 -7.68 -16.87 38.34
CA ILE A 62 -8.16 -17.30 37.02
C ILE A 62 -6.98 -17.57 36.08
N GLU A 63 -5.93 -16.74 36.10
CA GLU A 63 -4.66 -16.93 35.37
C GLU A 63 -3.93 -18.25 35.71
N GLN A 64 -4.32 -18.96 36.78
CA GLN A 64 -3.69 -20.22 37.23
C GLN A 64 -4.49 -21.48 36.84
N LEU A 65 -5.62 -21.36 36.14
CA LEU A 65 -6.41 -22.51 35.69
C LEU A 65 -5.81 -23.10 34.41
N ASP A 66 -5.62 -24.43 34.37
CA ASP A 66 -4.98 -25.15 33.25
C ASP A 66 -5.70 -24.96 31.90
N GLU A 67 -6.98 -24.59 31.92
CA GLU A 67 -7.85 -24.37 30.75
C GLU A 67 -7.88 -22.91 30.24
N VAL A 68 -7.30 -21.97 31.00
CA VAL A 68 -7.26 -20.54 30.67
C VAL A 68 -6.01 -20.22 29.84
N LEU A 69 -6.22 -19.52 28.73
CA LEU A 69 -5.20 -19.21 27.72
C LEU A 69 -4.72 -17.75 27.82
N ASP A 70 -5.60 -16.82 28.19
CA ASP A 70 -5.28 -15.41 28.46
C ASP A 70 -6.33 -14.75 29.36
N VAL A 71 -5.92 -13.70 30.10
CA VAL A 71 -6.81 -12.87 30.93
C VAL A 71 -6.46 -11.39 30.74
N SER A 72 -7.43 -10.61 30.25
CA SER A 72 -7.29 -9.17 29.96
C SER A 72 -8.39 -8.34 30.62
N GLU A 73 -8.20 -7.03 30.70
CA GLU A 73 -9.20 -6.06 31.16
C GLU A 73 -10.06 -5.57 29.99
N ASP A 74 -11.31 -5.17 30.27
CA ASP A 74 -12.25 -4.68 29.25
C ASP A 74 -11.96 -3.21 28.89
N GLY A 75 -11.25 -3.00 27.77
CA GLY A 75 -10.76 -1.69 27.33
C GLY A 75 -11.80 -0.85 26.58
N VAL A 76 -11.54 0.47 26.48
CA VAL A 76 -12.44 1.45 25.85
C VAL A 76 -12.04 1.79 24.41
N ILE A 77 -13.04 1.93 23.54
CA ILE A 77 -12.97 2.28 22.11
C ILE A 77 -13.68 3.62 21.83
N LYS A 78 -13.18 4.43 20.88
CA LYS A 78 -13.66 5.80 20.58
C LYS A 78 -14.07 6.06 19.12
N ARG A 79 -14.77 7.18 18.88
CA ARG A 79 -15.31 7.66 17.58
C ARG A 79 -14.74 9.02 17.13
N GLU A 80 -14.83 9.38 15.84
CA GLU A 80 -14.36 10.66 15.26
C GLU A 80 -15.20 11.18 14.06
N GLY A 81 -15.21 12.50 13.77
CA GLY A 81 -15.61 13.06 12.45
C GLY A 81 -16.23 14.49 12.34
N VAL A 82 -15.96 15.21 11.23
CA VAL A 82 -16.49 16.58 10.85
C VAL A 82 -16.74 16.71 9.30
N VAL A 83 -17.37 17.78 8.78
CA VAL A 83 -18.29 17.80 7.57
C VAL A 83 -17.90 18.73 6.35
N SER A 84 -17.52 18.25 5.14
CA SER A 84 -17.53 18.97 3.81
C SER A 84 -17.50 18.05 2.51
N ARG A 85 -17.56 18.54 1.23
CA ARG A 85 -18.59 18.19 0.17
C ARG A 85 -18.36 17.30 -1.14
N TYR A 86 -19.44 16.56 -1.51
CA TYR A 86 -19.91 15.68 -2.65
C TYR A 86 -18.96 14.66 -3.33
N GLN A 87 -19.29 13.34 -3.33
CA GLN A 87 -18.39 12.22 -3.68
C GLN A 87 -17.75 12.23 -5.10
N PRO A 88 -16.44 12.54 -5.24
CA PRO A 88 -15.73 12.44 -6.52
C PRO A 88 -15.11 11.05 -6.74
N TYR A 89 -14.96 10.27 -5.68
CA TYR A 89 -14.03 9.14 -5.62
C TYR A 89 -14.48 7.88 -6.36
N ILE A 90 -15.79 7.68 -6.59
CA ILE A 90 -16.32 6.50 -7.31
C ILE A 90 -15.65 6.35 -8.70
N GLY A 91 -15.37 7.48 -9.36
CA GLY A 91 -14.62 7.53 -10.61
C GLY A 91 -13.13 7.22 -10.43
N SER A 92 -12.45 7.88 -9.48
CA SER A 92 -11.00 7.72 -9.27
C SER A 92 -10.61 6.32 -8.75
N LEU A 93 -11.52 5.65 -8.03
CA LEU A 93 -11.41 4.25 -7.60
C LEU A 93 -11.67 3.23 -8.73
N ASN A 94 -12.15 3.66 -9.90
CA ASN A 94 -12.52 2.78 -11.02
C ASN A 94 -13.64 1.78 -10.66
N ILE A 95 -14.69 2.24 -9.97
CA ILE A 95 -15.83 1.40 -9.54
C ILE A 95 -16.90 1.29 -10.63
N SER A 96 -17.21 2.35 -11.37
CA SER A 96 -18.32 2.35 -12.35
C SER A 96 -18.26 1.22 -13.40
N PRO A 97 -17.09 0.79 -13.93
CA PRO A 97 -17.02 -0.37 -14.83
C PRO A 97 -17.28 -1.72 -14.14
N VAL A 98 -17.12 -1.80 -12.81
CA VAL A 98 -17.42 -2.99 -12.01
C VAL A 98 -18.94 -3.20 -11.93
N TRP A 99 -19.69 -2.13 -11.65
CA TRP A 99 -21.15 -2.12 -11.57
C TRP A 99 -21.90 -2.50 -12.85
N SER A 100 -21.21 -2.59 -13.99
CA SER A 100 -21.75 -3.18 -15.22
C SER A 100 -21.84 -4.72 -15.18
N ASN A 101 -21.18 -5.37 -14.20
CA ASN A 101 -21.07 -6.82 -14.09
C ASN A 101 -21.58 -7.38 -12.75
N HIS A 102 -21.31 -6.69 -11.64
CA HIS A 102 -21.76 -7.04 -10.28
C HIS A 102 -21.69 -5.81 -9.36
N ARG A 103 -22.52 -5.78 -8.33
CA ARG A 103 -22.70 -4.64 -7.41
C ARG A 103 -22.71 -5.04 -5.93
N GLY A 104 -22.31 -6.27 -5.60
CA GLY A 104 -22.26 -6.78 -4.21
C GLY A 104 -23.32 -7.82 -3.88
N GLU A 105 -24.05 -8.32 -4.89
CA GLU A 105 -25.14 -9.27 -4.72
C GLU A 105 -24.71 -10.54 -3.94
N GLY A 106 -25.53 -10.98 -3.00
CA GLY A 106 -25.27 -12.18 -2.21
C GLY A 106 -24.14 -12.08 -1.19
N VAL A 107 -23.62 -10.86 -0.94
CA VAL A 107 -22.63 -10.59 0.11
C VAL A 107 -23.28 -9.83 1.24
N THR A 108 -23.12 -10.34 2.46
CA THR A 108 -23.50 -9.63 3.69
C THR A 108 -22.27 -8.93 4.27
N VAL A 109 -22.40 -7.64 4.53
CA VAL A 109 -21.39 -6.81 5.20
C VAL A 109 -21.88 -6.46 6.60
N ALA A 110 -21.18 -6.94 7.62
CA ALA A 110 -21.38 -6.52 9.00
C ALA A 110 -20.73 -5.16 9.23
N ILE A 111 -21.46 -4.27 9.91
CA ILE A 111 -21.01 -2.93 10.27
C ILE A 111 -21.13 -2.87 11.79
N ILE A 112 -19.98 -3.02 12.45
CA ILE A 112 -19.86 -2.91 13.90
C ILE A 112 -19.55 -1.45 14.19
N ASP A 113 -20.52 -0.73 14.77
CA ASP A 113 -20.53 0.74 14.86
C ASP A 113 -21.58 1.24 15.88
N ASP A 114 -22.00 2.51 15.84
CA ASP A 114 -23.04 3.12 16.71
C ASP A 114 -24.50 2.78 16.34
N GLY A 115 -24.71 1.67 15.65
CA GLY A 115 -26.00 1.32 15.04
C GLY A 115 -26.23 1.99 13.69
N ILE A 116 -27.42 1.78 13.11
CA ILE A 116 -27.79 2.27 11.78
C ILE A 116 -29.27 2.64 11.77
N ASP A 117 -29.67 3.74 11.13
CA ASP A 117 -31.06 4.00 10.80
C ASP A 117 -31.57 2.98 9.77
N VAL A 118 -31.99 1.81 10.24
CA VAL A 118 -32.48 0.68 9.42
C VAL A 118 -33.70 1.04 8.55
N ASN A 119 -34.33 2.18 8.80
CA ASN A 119 -35.45 2.71 8.02
C ASN A 119 -35.03 3.75 6.96
N HIS A 120 -33.73 4.03 6.82
CA HIS A 120 -33.23 4.95 5.81
C HIS A 120 -33.59 4.44 4.39
N PRO A 121 -34.17 5.26 3.49
CA PRO A 121 -34.68 4.80 2.19
C PRO A 121 -33.64 4.02 1.37
N GLU A 122 -32.40 4.49 1.41
CA GLU A 122 -31.20 3.90 0.80
C GLU A 122 -30.98 2.42 1.11
N PHE A 123 -31.31 1.96 2.33
CA PHE A 123 -31.04 0.60 2.81
C PHE A 123 -32.25 -0.34 2.68
N ARG A 124 -33.36 0.16 2.13
CA ARG A 124 -34.65 -0.52 2.14
C ARG A 124 -34.58 -1.92 1.52
N GLY A 125 -34.96 -2.92 2.31
CA GLY A 125 -34.98 -4.33 1.90
C GLY A 125 -33.61 -5.03 1.89
N ARG A 126 -32.54 -4.36 2.37
CA ARG A 126 -31.17 -4.91 2.42
C ARG A 126 -30.58 -4.99 3.84
N ILE A 127 -31.29 -4.50 4.85
CA ILE A 127 -30.94 -4.75 6.27
C ILE A 127 -31.22 -6.22 6.62
N VAL A 128 -30.23 -6.91 7.19
CA VAL A 128 -30.32 -8.30 7.66
C VAL A 128 -29.77 -8.42 9.08
N SER A 129 -30.35 -9.30 9.90
CA SER A 129 -29.93 -9.61 11.28
C SER A 129 -29.35 -8.43 12.10
N PRO A 130 -30.09 -7.32 12.33
CA PRO A 130 -29.60 -6.26 13.23
C PRO A 130 -29.44 -6.78 14.66
N TYR A 131 -28.43 -6.28 15.37
CA TYR A 131 -28.13 -6.66 16.76
C TYR A 131 -27.51 -5.50 17.53
N ASP A 132 -28.00 -5.27 18.74
CA ASP A 132 -27.47 -4.32 19.72
C ASP A 132 -26.80 -5.11 20.84
N ALA A 133 -25.47 -5.13 20.84
CA ALA A 133 -24.66 -5.88 21.81
C ALA A 133 -24.74 -5.26 23.21
N THR A 134 -24.79 -3.91 23.28
CA THR A 134 -24.82 -3.15 24.55
C THR A 134 -26.04 -3.48 25.41
N ARG A 135 -27.11 -4.00 24.79
CA ARG A 135 -28.37 -4.39 25.45
C ARG A 135 -28.72 -5.88 25.25
N ASP A 136 -27.91 -6.63 24.52
CA ASP A 136 -28.19 -7.97 23.97
C ASP A 136 -29.58 -8.05 23.28
N VAL A 137 -29.90 -7.07 22.43
CA VAL A 137 -31.21 -6.97 21.75
C VAL A 137 -31.08 -7.31 20.26
N TYR A 138 -31.80 -8.35 19.84
CA TYR A 138 -31.88 -8.77 18.45
C TYR A 138 -32.98 -8.01 17.69
N ARG A 139 -32.73 -7.73 16.41
CA ARG A 139 -33.61 -7.06 15.43
C ARG A 139 -33.82 -5.56 15.63
N MET A 140 -33.21 -4.95 16.64
CA MET A 140 -33.18 -3.50 16.86
C MET A 140 -31.74 -3.06 17.06
N VAL A 141 -31.46 -1.82 16.68
CA VAL A 141 -30.20 -1.07 16.88
C VAL A 141 -30.57 0.40 17.00
N ASP A 142 -29.72 1.23 17.60
CA ASP A 142 -29.97 2.66 17.62
C ASP A 142 -29.79 3.28 16.23
N LYS A 143 -30.31 4.51 16.08
CA LYS A 143 -30.15 5.31 14.87
C LYS A 143 -28.79 6.03 14.87
N GLY A 144 -27.72 5.24 14.93
CA GLY A 144 -26.34 5.69 14.88
C GLY A 144 -26.07 6.72 13.82
N VAL A 145 -25.35 7.80 14.16
CA VAL A 145 -25.02 8.86 13.21
C VAL A 145 -23.84 8.42 12.35
N HIS A 146 -22.83 7.83 12.97
CA HIS A 146 -21.57 7.44 12.35
C HIS A 146 -21.75 6.16 11.52
N GLY A 147 -22.32 5.11 12.09
CA GLY A 147 -22.65 3.84 11.45
C GLY A 147 -23.66 4.00 10.31
N THR A 148 -24.64 4.92 10.41
CA THR A 148 -25.49 5.27 9.25
C THR A 148 -24.67 5.90 8.12
N HIS A 149 -23.64 6.70 8.42
CA HIS A 149 -22.76 7.29 7.40
C HIS A 149 -21.86 6.23 6.75
N VAL A 150 -21.21 5.41 7.57
CA VAL A 150 -20.42 4.24 7.15
C VAL A 150 -21.25 3.31 6.25
N ALA A 151 -22.49 3.00 6.64
CA ALA A 151 -23.39 2.13 5.87
C ALA A 151 -23.72 2.66 4.46
N GLY A 152 -23.91 3.98 4.30
CA GLY A 152 -24.12 4.58 2.99
C GLY A 152 -22.88 4.52 2.10
N ILE A 153 -21.67 4.66 2.65
CA ILE A 153 -20.42 4.53 1.87
C ILE A 153 -20.29 3.11 1.32
N ILE A 154 -20.60 2.10 2.12
CA ILE A 154 -20.58 0.69 1.69
C ILE A 154 -21.69 0.44 0.67
N GLY A 155 -22.93 0.81 0.99
CA GLY A 155 -24.10 0.21 0.37
C GLY A 155 -25.34 1.11 0.30
N SER A 156 -25.20 2.43 0.16
CA SER A 156 -26.26 3.27 -0.43
C SER A 156 -26.75 2.68 -1.76
N THR A 157 -28.03 2.88 -2.11
CA THR A 157 -28.66 2.25 -3.28
C THR A 157 -28.09 2.81 -4.60
N PHE A 158 -28.29 2.09 -5.70
CA PHE A 158 -27.98 2.60 -7.04
C PHE A 158 -29.28 3.05 -7.72
N ASP A 159 -29.67 4.31 -7.46
CA ASP A 159 -30.74 4.98 -8.20
C ASP A 159 -30.39 6.47 -8.47
N ASP A 160 -31.36 7.24 -8.97
CA ASP A 160 -31.17 8.65 -9.37
C ASP A 160 -31.37 9.64 -8.19
N GLN A 161 -31.36 9.17 -6.93
CA GLN A 161 -31.62 9.96 -5.73
C GLN A 161 -30.52 9.75 -4.66
N GLY A 162 -30.37 10.71 -3.75
CA GLY A 162 -29.56 10.54 -2.54
C GLY A 162 -28.07 10.36 -2.78
N ASN A 163 -27.56 9.19 -2.40
CA ASN A 163 -26.14 8.82 -2.43
C ASN A 163 -25.96 7.44 -3.11
N VAL A 164 -24.73 7.06 -3.46
CA VAL A 164 -24.43 5.72 -4.01
C VAL A 164 -23.32 5.04 -3.22
N GLY A 165 -23.56 3.81 -2.77
CA GLY A 165 -22.57 3.02 -2.06
C GLY A 165 -21.60 2.36 -3.03
N VAL A 166 -20.39 2.04 -2.57
CA VAL A 166 -19.37 1.33 -3.38
C VAL A 166 -19.90 -0.04 -3.85
N ALA A 167 -20.65 -0.75 -3.03
CA ALA A 167 -21.28 -2.03 -3.32
C ALA A 167 -22.81 -1.94 -3.08
N PRO A 168 -23.57 -1.30 -3.99
CA PRO A 168 -24.95 -0.85 -3.71
C PRO A 168 -25.98 -1.99 -3.61
N ASN A 169 -25.60 -3.24 -3.93
CA ASN A 169 -26.48 -4.42 -3.83
C ASN A 169 -26.09 -5.40 -2.71
N VAL A 170 -25.20 -5.03 -1.78
CA VAL A 170 -24.93 -5.84 -0.58
C VAL A 170 -26.12 -5.86 0.38
N SER A 171 -26.19 -6.92 1.18
CA SER A 171 -26.94 -6.92 2.44
C SER A 171 -26.09 -6.27 3.53
N LEU A 172 -26.71 -5.39 4.33
CA LEU A 172 -26.07 -4.69 5.44
C LEU A 172 -26.54 -5.33 6.75
N MET A 173 -25.60 -5.70 7.63
CA MET A 173 -25.88 -6.23 8.96
C MET A 173 -25.45 -5.18 10.00
N PRO A 174 -26.39 -4.38 10.56
CA PRO A 174 -26.11 -3.43 11.62
C PRO A 174 -25.76 -4.17 12.91
N ILE A 175 -24.64 -3.79 13.52
CA ILE A 175 -24.22 -4.29 14.82
C ILE A 175 -23.85 -3.08 15.66
N ASP A 176 -24.67 -2.79 16.66
CA ASP A 176 -24.48 -1.68 17.59
C ASP A 176 -23.67 -2.16 18.79
N VAL A 177 -22.56 -1.48 19.08
CA VAL A 177 -21.63 -1.84 20.18
C VAL A 177 -21.26 -0.65 21.06
N PHE A 178 -21.86 0.53 20.84
CA PHE A 178 -21.48 1.75 21.55
C PHE A 178 -22.61 2.30 22.43
N GLU A 179 -22.28 2.62 23.68
CA GLU A 179 -23.14 3.44 24.54
C GLU A 179 -22.53 4.85 24.69
N GLY A 180 -23.30 5.89 24.36
CA GLY A 180 -22.76 7.26 24.33
C GLY A 180 -21.80 7.42 23.15
N ASP A 181 -20.51 7.64 23.42
CA ASP A 181 -19.40 7.67 22.44
C ASP A 181 -18.35 6.56 22.69
N ASP A 182 -18.55 5.73 23.71
CA ASP A 182 -17.63 4.70 24.17
C ASP A 182 -18.16 3.30 23.81
N SER A 183 -17.24 2.33 23.66
CA SER A 183 -17.56 0.90 23.43
C SER A 183 -16.55 0.03 24.19
N SER A 184 -17.01 -1.15 24.63
CA SER A 184 -16.22 -2.16 25.32
C SER A 184 -15.61 -3.19 24.36
N ILE A 185 -14.55 -3.90 24.78
CA ILE A 185 -14.06 -5.06 24.04
C ILE A 185 -15.10 -6.19 24.07
N SER A 186 -15.84 -6.33 25.18
CA SER A 186 -16.88 -7.36 25.32
C SER A 186 -18.03 -7.21 24.32
N ASP A 187 -18.52 -6.00 24.07
CA ASP A 187 -19.58 -5.73 23.08
C ASP A 187 -19.07 -5.94 21.64
N VAL A 188 -17.81 -5.57 21.35
CA VAL A 188 -17.18 -5.85 20.05
C VAL A 188 -17.04 -7.36 19.82
N LEU A 189 -16.69 -8.14 20.84
CA LEU A 189 -16.62 -9.61 20.76
C LEU A 189 -17.99 -10.24 20.47
N LYS A 190 -19.04 -9.82 21.19
CA LYS A 190 -20.44 -10.20 20.91
C LYS A 190 -20.84 -9.86 19.47
N GLY A 191 -20.47 -8.66 19.00
CA GLY A 191 -20.69 -8.22 17.62
C GLY A 191 -20.00 -9.09 16.58
N ILE A 192 -18.73 -9.46 16.79
CA ILE A 192 -18.00 -10.38 15.91
C ILE A 192 -18.64 -11.76 15.91
N HIS A 193 -19.06 -12.27 17.07
CA HIS A 193 -19.74 -13.56 17.19
C HIS A 193 -21.05 -13.58 16.40
N HIS A 194 -21.90 -12.55 16.57
CA HIS A 194 -23.14 -12.40 15.82
C HIS A 194 -22.91 -12.31 14.30
N ALA A 195 -21.87 -11.59 13.86
CA ALA A 195 -21.49 -11.50 12.45
C ALA A 195 -21.10 -12.87 11.85
N VAL A 196 -20.36 -13.70 12.61
CA VAL A 196 -20.02 -15.08 12.22
C VAL A 196 -21.29 -15.93 12.09
N LEU A 197 -22.13 -16.00 13.13
CA LEU A 197 -23.33 -16.84 13.15
C LEU A 197 -24.33 -16.47 12.04
N ASN A 198 -24.44 -15.19 11.69
CA ASN A 198 -25.37 -14.70 10.67
C ASN A 198 -24.76 -14.63 9.26
N GLY A 199 -23.58 -15.24 9.04
CA GLY A 199 -23.00 -15.44 7.71
C GLY A 199 -22.50 -14.16 7.04
N ALA A 200 -22.01 -13.19 7.82
CA ALA A 200 -21.27 -12.06 7.26
C ALA A 200 -20.05 -12.56 6.46
N ARG A 201 -19.67 -11.81 5.42
CA ARG A 201 -18.45 -12.08 4.62
C ARG A 201 -17.41 -10.98 4.71
N VAL A 202 -17.85 -9.75 4.99
CA VAL A 202 -17.00 -8.61 5.31
C VAL A 202 -17.46 -8.03 6.64
N VAL A 203 -16.52 -7.63 7.48
CA VAL A 203 -16.76 -6.91 8.75
C VAL A 203 -16.01 -5.58 8.67
N ASN A 204 -16.77 -4.49 8.74
CA ASN A 204 -16.26 -3.13 8.78
C ASN A 204 -16.15 -2.68 10.25
N MET A 205 -14.96 -2.24 10.66
CA MET A 205 -14.68 -1.72 11.99
C MET A 205 -14.12 -0.30 11.86
N SER A 206 -15.01 0.69 11.84
CA SER A 206 -14.66 2.11 11.69
C SER A 206 -14.35 2.77 13.05
N PHE A 207 -13.64 2.05 13.91
CA PHE A 207 -13.34 2.40 15.30
C PHE A 207 -11.99 1.80 15.72
N GLY A 208 -11.50 2.17 16.90
CA GLY A 208 -10.40 1.45 17.54
C GLY A 208 -9.94 2.03 18.87
N THR A 209 -8.82 1.51 19.33
CA THR A 209 -8.11 1.90 20.55
C THR A 209 -6.60 1.65 20.38
N TYR A 210 -5.77 2.32 21.18
CA TYR A 210 -4.32 2.14 21.18
C TYR A 210 -3.87 0.91 21.99
N GLU A 211 -4.75 0.36 22.83
CA GLU A 211 -4.47 -0.79 23.66
C GLU A 211 -4.70 -2.11 22.90
N ARG A 212 -3.72 -3.00 22.95
CA ARG A 212 -3.78 -4.30 22.28
C ARG A 212 -4.48 -5.32 23.18
N ASN A 213 -5.61 -5.88 22.73
CA ASN A 213 -6.32 -6.94 23.44
C ASN A 213 -6.15 -8.30 22.72
N ALA A 214 -5.63 -9.32 23.42
CA ALA A 214 -5.33 -10.61 22.80
C ALA A 214 -6.58 -11.44 22.49
N ALA A 215 -7.60 -11.40 23.35
CA ALA A 215 -8.87 -12.09 23.10
C ALA A 215 -9.57 -11.56 21.83
N LEU A 216 -9.57 -10.23 21.61
CA LEU A 216 -10.07 -9.62 20.37
C LEU A 216 -9.27 -10.07 19.14
N GLU A 217 -7.93 -10.16 19.24
CA GLU A 217 -7.09 -10.68 18.16
C GLU A 217 -7.39 -12.17 17.86
N SER A 218 -7.59 -12.99 18.89
CA SER A 218 -7.99 -14.40 18.76
C SER A 218 -9.36 -14.53 18.08
N ALA A 219 -10.38 -13.79 18.51
CA ALA A 219 -11.71 -13.81 17.91
C ALA A 219 -11.67 -13.42 16.41
N ILE A 220 -10.97 -12.35 16.05
CA ILE A 220 -10.79 -11.91 14.65
C ILE A 220 -10.08 -12.99 13.82
N ARG A 221 -8.99 -13.54 14.35
CA ARG A 221 -8.18 -14.61 13.71
C ARG A 221 -8.97 -15.90 13.53
N ASP A 222 -9.89 -16.21 14.43
CA ASP A 222 -10.78 -17.37 14.37
C ASP A 222 -11.91 -17.16 13.35
N ALA A 223 -12.61 -16.04 13.41
CA ALA A 223 -13.62 -15.65 12.43
C ALA A 223 -13.02 -15.55 11.00
N ARG A 224 -11.77 -15.11 10.86
CA ARG A 224 -11.05 -15.11 9.58
C ARG A 224 -10.81 -16.52 9.05
N ARG A 225 -10.51 -17.52 9.90
CA ARG A 225 -10.44 -18.94 9.49
C ARG A 225 -11.79 -19.46 8.97
N GLN A 226 -12.90 -18.92 9.48
CA GLN A 226 -14.26 -19.22 9.02
C GLN A 226 -14.65 -18.49 7.71
N GLY A 227 -13.80 -17.60 7.20
CA GLY A 227 -13.95 -16.98 5.87
C GLY A 227 -14.40 -15.51 5.86
N LEU A 228 -14.42 -14.85 7.02
CA LEU A 228 -14.71 -13.43 7.16
C LEU A 228 -13.51 -12.55 6.80
N VAL A 229 -13.78 -11.41 6.17
CA VAL A 229 -12.81 -10.38 5.76
C VAL A 229 -12.96 -9.19 6.69
N PHE A 230 -11.95 -8.87 7.48
CA PHE A 230 -11.96 -7.75 8.42
C PHE A 230 -11.26 -6.54 7.83
N VAL A 231 -11.87 -5.36 7.96
CA VAL A 231 -11.34 -4.08 7.47
C VAL A 231 -11.46 -3.07 8.60
N GLY A 232 -10.34 -2.42 8.96
CA GLY A 232 -10.26 -1.55 10.14
C GLY A 232 -9.64 -0.19 9.85
N ALA A 233 -10.17 0.84 10.52
CA ALA A 233 -9.68 2.22 10.46
C ALA A 233 -8.30 2.37 11.13
N ALA A 234 -7.37 3.09 10.51
CA ALA A 234 -6.02 3.25 11.05
C ALA A 234 -5.89 4.21 12.27
N GLY A 235 -6.90 5.05 12.53
CA GLY A 235 -6.86 6.12 13.54
C GLY A 235 -6.56 7.50 12.94
N ASN A 236 -6.76 8.56 13.73
CA ASN A 236 -6.90 9.94 13.26
C ASN A 236 -6.05 10.96 14.07
N GLU A 237 -4.91 10.52 14.61
CA GLU A 237 -4.09 11.31 15.55
C GLU A 237 -2.68 11.67 15.01
N ASP A 238 -2.42 11.50 13.70
CA ASP A 238 -1.12 11.78 13.04
C ASP A 238 0.09 11.10 13.73
N THR A 239 -0.09 9.85 14.16
CA THR A 239 0.92 9.07 14.90
C THR A 239 1.36 7.79 14.18
N ASP A 240 2.55 7.27 14.53
CA ASP A 240 3.03 5.93 14.15
C ASP A 240 2.68 4.83 15.16
N GLU A 241 1.95 5.19 16.22
CA GLU A 241 1.44 4.26 17.22
C GLU A 241 0.39 3.29 16.63
N ARG A 242 0.38 2.05 17.11
CA ARG A 242 -0.47 0.99 16.56
C ARG A 242 -1.89 1.12 17.09
N PHE A 243 -2.82 1.36 16.18
CA PHE A 243 -4.26 1.42 16.48
C PHE A 243 -4.93 0.08 16.18
N TYR A 244 -5.62 -0.50 17.15
CA TYR A 244 -6.29 -1.80 17.09
C TYR A 244 -7.82 -1.61 16.97
N PRO A 245 -8.54 -2.44 16.20
CA PRO A 245 -8.10 -3.72 15.63
C PRO A 245 -7.31 -3.63 14.31
N ALA A 246 -7.19 -2.46 13.67
CA ALA A 246 -6.55 -2.33 12.36
C ALA A 246 -5.10 -2.86 12.31
N ALA A 247 -4.31 -2.66 13.37
CA ALA A 247 -2.93 -3.11 13.45
C ALA A 247 -2.75 -4.63 13.68
N TYR A 248 -3.82 -5.42 13.83
CA TYR A 248 -3.74 -6.89 13.86
C TYR A 248 -3.45 -7.46 12.46
N SER A 249 -2.60 -8.50 12.37
CA SER A 249 -2.20 -9.09 11.09
C SER A 249 -3.32 -9.79 10.31
N ASP A 250 -4.46 -10.00 10.97
CA ASP A 250 -5.67 -10.61 10.44
C ASP A 250 -6.69 -9.59 9.90
N VAL A 251 -6.43 -8.28 10.07
CA VAL A 251 -7.28 -7.16 9.60
C VAL A 251 -6.58 -6.42 8.44
N LEU A 252 -7.36 -5.92 7.48
CA LEU A 252 -6.87 -4.97 6.48
C LEU A 252 -6.91 -3.55 7.06
N ALA A 253 -5.76 -3.00 7.43
CA ALA A 253 -5.64 -1.62 7.93
C ALA A 253 -5.82 -0.59 6.80
N VAL A 254 -6.70 0.39 7.00
CA VAL A 254 -7.03 1.43 6.01
C VAL A 254 -6.72 2.83 6.55
N GLY A 255 -5.71 3.47 5.96
CA GLY A 255 -5.42 4.89 6.16
C GLY A 255 -6.26 5.80 5.24
N ALA A 256 -6.27 7.10 5.53
CA ALA A 256 -7.05 8.08 4.77
C ALA A 256 -6.20 8.91 3.80
N VAL A 257 -6.74 9.13 2.61
CA VAL A 257 -6.26 10.14 1.65
C VAL A 257 -7.37 11.12 1.29
N THR A 258 -7.02 12.26 0.73
CA THR A 258 -7.96 13.13 0.02
C THR A 258 -8.39 12.49 -1.30
N VAL A 259 -9.38 13.09 -1.97
CA VAL A 259 -9.84 12.65 -3.29
C VAL A 259 -8.80 12.82 -4.41
N ASP A 260 -7.76 13.62 -4.17
CA ASP A 260 -6.61 13.90 -5.04
C ASP A 260 -5.34 13.09 -4.63
N ASP A 261 -5.54 11.98 -3.93
CA ASP A 261 -4.49 11.01 -3.53
C ASP A 261 -3.37 11.61 -2.66
N GLN A 262 -3.65 12.68 -1.92
CA GLN A 262 -2.75 13.21 -0.90
C GLN A 262 -3.07 12.57 0.46
N ILE A 263 -2.06 12.25 1.27
CA ILE A 263 -2.26 11.84 2.66
C ILE A 263 -3.00 12.95 3.44
N THR A 264 -3.96 12.59 4.30
CA THR A 264 -4.62 13.58 5.18
C THR A 264 -3.73 13.96 6.35
N ASP A 265 -3.99 15.11 6.97
CA ASP A 265 -3.22 15.62 8.11
C ASP A 265 -3.58 14.97 9.47
N PHE A 266 -4.55 14.04 9.46
CA PHE A 266 -4.98 13.30 10.64
C PHE A 266 -4.64 11.80 10.59
N THR A 267 -4.47 11.17 9.42
CA THR A 267 -4.35 9.71 9.36
C THR A 267 -3.11 9.21 10.09
N ASN A 268 -3.28 8.21 10.95
CA ASN A 268 -2.14 7.47 11.47
C ASN A 268 -1.40 6.77 10.33
N TYR A 269 -0.10 6.55 10.56
CA TYR A 269 0.84 5.98 9.61
C TYR A 269 1.69 4.87 10.23
N GLY A 270 2.53 4.23 9.44
CA GLY A 270 3.48 3.23 9.90
C GLY A 270 3.39 1.90 9.17
N THR A 271 4.20 0.94 9.61
CA THR A 271 4.32 -0.37 8.94
C THR A 271 3.06 -1.23 8.97
N PHE A 272 2.09 -0.89 9.82
CA PHE A 272 0.81 -1.60 9.95
C PHE A 272 -0.22 -1.20 8.90
N ILE A 273 -0.11 -0.01 8.29
CA ILE A 273 -0.99 0.42 7.19
C ILE A 273 -0.86 -0.56 6.02
N ASP A 274 -1.98 -1.08 5.53
CA ASP A 274 -1.98 -2.00 4.39
C ASP A 274 -2.35 -1.31 3.09
N VAL A 275 -3.35 -0.43 3.12
CA VAL A 275 -3.83 0.34 1.97
C VAL A 275 -4.38 1.68 2.46
N VAL A 276 -4.63 2.59 1.54
CA VAL A 276 -5.41 3.81 1.82
C VAL A 276 -6.68 3.89 0.97
N ALA A 277 -7.64 4.69 1.42
CA ALA A 277 -8.82 5.06 0.65
C ALA A 277 -9.21 6.53 0.94
N PRO A 278 -10.02 7.16 0.08
CA PRO A 278 -10.52 8.50 0.34
C PRO A 278 -11.27 8.59 1.68
N GLY A 279 -10.78 9.43 2.59
CA GLY A 279 -11.30 9.58 3.94
C GLY A 279 -11.55 11.03 4.35
N GLU A 280 -11.33 12.00 3.48
CA GLU A 280 -11.64 13.42 3.70
C GLU A 280 -12.87 13.83 2.86
N ASP A 281 -13.78 14.60 3.45
CA ASP A 281 -14.94 15.20 2.79
C ASP A 281 -15.88 14.19 2.09
N ILE A 282 -16.12 13.06 2.77
CA ILE A 282 -16.87 11.92 2.22
C ILE A 282 -18.37 12.10 2.43
N TYR A 283 -19.15 12.17 1.34
CA TYR A 283 -20.62 12.19 1.43
C TYR A 283 -21.13 10.83 1.89
N SER A 284 -22.18 10.85 2.70
CA SER A 284 -23.02 9.68 2.88
C SER A 284 -24.38 10.04 3.48
N THR A 285 -25.15 9.00 3.76
CA THR A 285 -26.38 9.00 4.54
C THR A 285 -26.18 9.49 5.98
N LEU A 286 -27.24 10.03 6.56
CA LEU A 286 -27.36 10.42 7.97
C LEU A 286 -28.77 10.07 8.47
N PRO A 287 -28.97 9.82 9.78
CA PRO A 287 -30.27 9.40 10.30
C PRO A 287 -31.44 10.32 9.90
N ASN A 288 -32.59 9.66 9.69
CA ASN A 288 -33.87 10.21 9.28
C ASN A 288 -33.92 10.71 7.83
N GLY A 289 -33.36 9.93 6.90
CA GLY A 289 -33.42 10.21 5.45
C GLY A 289 -32.56 11.39 5.02
N ARG A 290 -31.52 11.73 5.80
CA ARG A 290 -30.65 12.88 5.58
C ARG A 290 -29.34 12.45 4.94
N TYR A 291 -28.55 13.41 4.52
CA TYR A 291 -27.22 13.18 3.98
C TYR A 291 -26.29 14.28 4.45
N GLY A 292 -25.02 13.95 4.58
CA GLY A 292 -23.99 14.86 5.05
C GLY A 292 -22.62 14.26 4.88
N PHE A 293 -21.64 14.90 5.49
CA PHE A 293 -20.24 14.64 5.22
C PHE A 293 -19.50 14.29 6.48
N MET A 294 -18.52 13.41 6.38
CA MET A 294 -17.63 13.07 7.48
C MET A 294 -16.21 12.87 6.92
N SER A 295 -15.23 13.20 7.75
CA SER A 295 -13.80 12.98 7.49
C SER A 295 -13.22 12.11 8.60
N GLY A 296 -12.37 11.15 8.23
CA GLY A 296 -11.72 10.19 9.11
C GLY A 296 -11.31 8.92 8.37
N THR A 297 -10.37 8.16 8.95
CA THR A 297 -10.08 6.78 8.51
C THR A 297 -11.31 5.87 8.63
N SER A 298 -12.26 6.22 9.50
CA SER A 298 -13.61 5.67 9.59
C SER A 298 -14.44 5.76 8.31
N MET A 299 -14.17 6.73 7.42
CA MET A 299 -14.83 6.87 6.12
C MET A 299 -14.02 6.24 4.97
N ALA A 300 -12.69 6.12 5.12
CA ALA A 300 -11.84 5.37 4.21
C ALA A 300 -12.10 3.85 4.29
N THR A 301 -12.27 3.33 5.51
CA THR A 301 -12.54 1.91 5.83
C THR A 301 -13.73 1.33 5.03
N PRO A 302 -14.94 1.93 5.04
CA PRO A 302 -16.09 1.41 4.28
C PRO A 302 -15.90 1.41 2.76
N ILE A 303 -15.05 2.28 2.20
CA ILE A 303 -14.70 2.20 0.77
C ILE A 303 -13.96 0.89 0.48
N ALA A 304 -12.97 0.54 1.30
CA ALA A 304 -12.24 -0.72 1.16
C ALA A 304 -13.14 -1.94 1.42
N SER A 305 -14.02 -1.87 2.44
CA SER A 305 -15.05 -2.89 2.72
C SER A 305 -15.99 -3.10 1.52
N GLY A 306 -16.43 -2.03 0.87
CA GLY A 306 -17.24 -2.11 -0.35
C GLY A 306 -16.50 -2.76 -1.52
N ILE A 307 -15.23 -2.43 -1.77
CA ILE A 307 -14.44 -3.08 -2.83
C ILE A 307 -14.21 -4.57 -2.52
N ALA A 308 -13.99 -4.92 -1.25
CA ALA A 308 -13.92 -6.32 -0.81
C ALA A 308 -15.25 -7.05 -1.08
N ALA A 309 -16.40 -6.42 -0.79
CA ALA A 309 -17.72 -6.99 -1.04
C ALA A 309 -18.00 -7.18 -2.55
N LEU A 310 -17.64 -6.20 -3.40
CA LEU A 310 -17.71 -6.37 -4.86
C LEU A 310 -16.89 -7.59 -5.31
N LEU A 311 -15.64 -7.69 -4.86
CA LEU A 311 -14.74 -8.79 -5.18
C LEU A 311 -15.32 -10.16 -4.76
N ILE A 312 -15.88 -10.26 -3.55
CA ILE A 312 -16.51 -11.48 -3.05
C ILE A 312 -17.79 -11.82 -3.83
N SER A 313 -18.61 -10.84 -4.23
CA SER A 313 -19.83 -11.09 -5.02
C SER A 313 -19.53 -11.73 -6.38
N LYS A 314 -18.39 -11.36 -6.98
CA LYS A 314 -17.90 -11.95 -8.24
C LYS A 314 -17.32 -13.35 -8.04
N GLU A 315 -16.57 -13.56 -6.95
CA GLU A 315 -15.90 -14.84 -6.64
C GLU A 315 -16.17 -15.28 -5.19
N PRO A 316 -17.37 -15.82 -4.88
CA PRO A 316 -17.80 -16.06 -3.49
C PRO A 316 -16.91 -17.02 -2.68
N LYS A 317 -16.13 -17.87 -3.38
CA LYS A 317 -15.21 -18.86 -2.78
C LYS A 317 -13.82 -18.29 -2.44
N LEU A 318 -13.57 -17.00 -2.62
CA LEU A 318 -12.29 -16.41 -2.20
C LEU A 318 -12.13 -16.48 -0.68
N SER A 319 -10.95 -16.93 -0.25
CA SER A 319 -10.52 -16.85 1.14
C SER A 319 -10.11 -15.41 1.50
N PRO A 320 -10.19 -15.01 2.78
CA PRO A 320 -9.82 -13.66 3.21
C PRO A 320 -8.39 -13.27 2.84
N GLY A 321 -7.44 -14.21 2.90
CA GLY A 321 -6.07 -13.98 2.46
C GLY A 321 -5.95 -13.62 0.97
N MET A 322 -6.77 -14.21 0.09
CA MET A 322 -6.81 -13.86 -1.33
C MET A 322 -7.50 -12.51 -1.56
N VAL A 323 -8.54 -12.17 -0.78
CA VAL A 323 -9.19 -10.85 -0.83
C VAL A 323 -8.19 -9.74 -0.48
N TYR A 324 -7.53 -9.83 0.68
CA TYR A 324 -6.51 -8.87 1.09
C TYR A 324 -5.39 -8.76 0.07
N ALA A 325 -4.89 -9.89 -0.43
CA ALA A 325 -3.78 -9.88 -1.38
C ALA A 325 -4.16 -9.26 -2.74
N ARG A 326 -5.42 -9.32 -3.18
CA ARG A 326 -5.89 -8.64 -4.41
C ARG A 326 -6.02 -7.14 -4.20
N LEU A 327 -6.56 -6.74 -3.05
CA LEU A 327 -6.70 -5.32 -2.68
C LEU A 327 -5.30 -4.65 -2.63
N LYS A 328 -4.33 -5.29 -1.98
CA LYS A 328 -2.93 -4.83 -1.93
C LYS A 328 -2.26 -4.84 -3.30
N ALA A 329 -2.35 -5.94 -4.07
CA ALA A 329 -1.62 -6.07 -5.33
C ALA A 329 -2.20 -5.25 -6.50
N THR A 330 -3.45 -4.79 -6.41
CA THR A 330 -4.06 -3.92 -7.43
C THR A 330 -4.16 -2.46 -7.03
N ALA A 331 -3.77 -2.13 -5.80
CA ALA A 331 -3.73 -0.77 -5.31
C ALA A 331 -2.92 0.14 -6.25
N VAL A 332 -3.33 1.40 -6.32
CA VAL A 332 -2.59 2.44 -7.02
C VAL A 332 -1.43 2.83 -6.13
N ASP A 333 -0.22 2.40 -6.49
CA ASP A 333 1.06 2.76 -5.86
C ASP A 333 1.21 4.29 -5.81
N LEU A 334 1.37 4.83 -4.60
CA LEU A 334 1.43 6.26 -4.28
C LEU A 334 2.65 6.51 -3.38
N GLY A 335 3.20 7.74 -3.39
CA GLY A 335 4.38 8.05 -2.58
C GLY A 335 5.66 7.39 -3.11
N GLU A 336 6.34 6.61 -2.27
CA GLU A 336 7.58 5.90 -2.62
C GLU A 336 7.27 4.50 -3.19
N PRO A 337 7.93 4.05 -4.28
CA PRO A 337 7.49 2.86 -5.00
C PRO A 337 7.47 1.55 -4.18
N GLY A 338 6.29 0.95 -4.03
CA GLY A 338 6.08 -0.29 -3.29
C GLY A 338 5.36 -0.04 -1.95
N LYS A 339 5.49 -0.97 -0.98
CA LYS A 339 4.89 -0.71 0.34
C LYS A 339 5.70 0.35 1.09
N ASP A 340 5.07 1.49 1.38
CA ASP A 340 5.60 2.53 2.26
C ASP A 340 4.79 2.65 3.57
N VAL A 341 5.14 3.63 4.42
CA VAL A 341 4.53 3.82 5.74
C VAL A 341 3.33 4.77 5.74
N LEU A 342 3.17 5.61 4.72
CA LEU A 342 2.07 6.56 4.60
C LEU A 342 0.92 5.96 3.78
N TYR A 343 1.20 5.40 2.60
CA TYR A 343 0.16 4.90 1.69
C TYR A 343 -0.05 3.38 1.77
N GLY A 344 0.76 2.65 2.54
CA GLY A 344 0.74 1.19 2.57
C GLY A 344 1.13 0.64 1.20
N TYR A 345 0.33 -0.26 0.62
CA TYR A 345 0.47 -0.68 -0.79
C TYR A 345 -0.13 0.32 -1.80
N GLY A 346 -0.63 1.46 -1.33
CA GLY A 346 -1.30 2.48 -2.15
C GLY A 346 -2.83 2.48 -2.01
N ARG A 347 -3.50 3.24 -2.87
CA ARG A 347 -4.96 3.41 -2.81
C ARG A 347 -5.72 2.22 -3.39
N VAL A 348 -6.71 1.70 -2.67
CA VAL A 348 -7.62 0.64 -3.14
C VAL A 348 -8.35 1.01 -4.45
N THR A 349 -8.72 0.01 -5.25
CA THR A 349 -9.44 0.24 -6.51
C THR A 349 -10.29 -0.95 -6.92
N GLY A 350 -11.40 -0.69 -7.64
CA GLY A 350 -12.25 -1.69 -8.25
C GLY A 350 -11.54 -2.64 -9.24
N LYS A 351 -10.29 -2.35 -9.64
CA LYS A 351 -9.45 -3.30 -10.40
C LYS A 351 -9.25 -4.63 -9.66
N ALA A 352 -9.30 -4.65 -8.32
CA ALA A 352 -9.21 -5.87 -7.52
C ALA A 352 -10.20 -6.96 -7.96
N THR A 353 -11.40 -6.57 -8.42
CA THR A 353 -12.45 -7.49 -8.90
C THR A 353 -12.08 -8.21 -10.20
N ASN A 354 -11.14 -7.69 -10.97
CA ASN A 354 -10.76 -8.20 -12.29
C ASN A 354 -9.35 -8.83 -12.34
N PHE A 355 -8.67 -8.92 -11.20
CA PHE A 355 -7.37 -9.57 -11.05
C PHE A 355 -7.55 -11.09 -10.87
N ALA A 356 -6.88 -11.92 -11.67
CA ALA A 356 -7.13 -13.36 -11.68
C ALA A 356 -6.23 -14.11 -10.68
N LEU A 357 -6.64 -15.30 -10.22
CA LEU A 357 -5.79 -16.14 -9.36
C LEU A 357 -4.49 -16.60 -10.06
N SER A 358 -4.48 -16.65 -11.40
CA SER A 358 -3.24 -16.84 -12.18
C SER A 358 -2.19 -15.77 -11.89
N ASP A 359 -2.64 -14.56 -11.56
CA ASP A 359 -1.79 -13.39 -11.37
C ASP A 359 -1.20 -13.39 -9.95
N PHE A 360 -1.71 -14.22 -9.02
CA PHE A 360 -1.01 -14.56 -7.77
C PHE A 360 0.15 -15.52 -7.96
N ASN A 361 0.14 -16.38 -8.98
CA ASN A 361 1.32 -17.19 -9.30
C ASN A 361 2.44 -16.33 -9.91
N LEU A 362 2.12 -15.16 -10.47
CA LEU A 362 3.11 -14.10 -10.69
C LEU A 362 3.57 -13.52 -9.35
N LEU A 363 2.67 -13.07 -8.46
CA LEU A 363 3.08 -12.45 -7.18
C LEU A 363 3.84 -13.38 -6.20
N ARG A 364 3.74 -14.71 -6.37
CA ARG A 364 4.57 -15.71 -5.67
C ARG A 364 5.91 -15.98 -6.35
N ASP A 365 6.07 -15.56 -7.61
CA ASP A 365 7.38 -15.53 -8.22
C ASP A 365 8.21 -14.47 -7.51
N ILE A 366 9.19 -14.92 -6.75
CA ILE A 366 10.21 -14.07 -6.11
C ILE A 366 11.51 -14.06 -6.93
N THR A 367 11.52 -14.73 -8.09
CA THR A 367 12.70 -14.94 -8.92
C THR A 367 12.92 -13.72 -9.80
N PRO A 368 13.96 -12.90 -9.59
CA PRO A 368 14.13 -11.73 -10.43
C PRO A 368 14.48 -12.13 -11.87
N PRO A 369 13.99 -11.39 -12.89
CA PRO A 369 14.31 -11.66 -14.28
C PRO A 369 15.81 -11.53 -14.51
N ALA A 370 16.30 -12.27 -15.50
CA ALA A 370 17.72 -12.31 -15.80
C ALA A 370 18.31 -10.91 -16.04
N LYS A 371 19.50 -10.65 -15.49
CA LYS A 371 20.20 -9.37 -15.58
C LYS A 371 20.20 -8.83 -17.02
N PRO A 372 19.62 -7.64 -17.29
CA PRO A 372 19.55 -7.11 -18.64
C PRO A 372 20.94 -6.85 -19.21
N SER A 373 21.06 -7.00 -20.52
CA SER A 373 22.27 -6.63 -21.26
C SER A 373 22.13 -5.21 -21.80
N LEU A 374 23.21 -4.42 -21.70
CA LEU A 374 23.26 -3.06 -22.21
C LEU A 374 24.40 -2.93 -23.23
N GLY A 375 24.09 -2.35 -24.39
CA GLY A 375 25.06 -2.08 -25.46
C GLY A 375 26.22 -1.18 -25.03
N LYS A 376 27.21 -0.99 -25.90
CA LYS A 376 28.29 -0.02 -25.66
C LYS A 376 27.76 1.38 -25.93
N LEU A 377 27.71 2.22 -24.89
CA LEU A 377 27.18 3.59 -25.01
C LEU A 377 28.28 4.60 -25.29
N THR A 378 28.01 5.49 -26.25
CA THR A 378 28.91 6.60 -26.59
C THR A 378 28.17 7.91 -26.80
N ASN A 379 28.90 9.03 -26.84
CA ASN A 379 28.36 10.33 -27.26
C ASN A 379 27.87 10.40 -28.72
N LYS A 380 28.06 9.34 -29.52
CA LYS A 380 27.54 9.17 -30.88
C LYS A 380 26.38 8.16 -30.95
N SER A 381 25.97 7.54 -29.83
CA SER A 381 24.82 6.65 -29.77
C SER A 381 23.50 7.42 -29.87
N THR A 382 22.65 7.03 -30.83
CA THR A 382 21.30 7.60 -31.06
C THR A 382 20.16 6.80 -30.41
N ALA A 383 20.50 5.67 -29.78
CA ALA A 383 19.59 4.88 -28.97
C ALA A 383 20.35 4.20 -27.83
N ILE A 384 19.66 4.00 -26.71
CA ILE A 384 20.02 3.04 -25.67
C ILE A 384 19.31 1.73 -26.04
N THR A 385 20.09 0.68 -26.29
CA THR A 385 19.57 -0.62 -26.73
C THR A 385 20.20 -1.75 -25.93
N GLY A 386 19.44 -2.84 -25.82
CA GLY A 386 19.88 -4.05 -25.14
C GLY A 386 18.86 -5.18 -25.24
N LYS A 387 19.18 -6.29 -24.58
CA LYS A 387 18.26 -7.42 -24.40
C LYS A 387 17.88 -7.59 -22.94
N SER A 388 16.66 -8.04 -22.72
CA SER A 388 16.10 -8.43 -21.43
C SER A 388 15.24 -9.68 -21.64
N GLU A 389 14.58 -10.17 -20.60
CA GLU A 389 13.58 -11.22 -20.73
C GLU A 389 12.38 -10.76 -21.58
N SER A 390 11.76 -11.64 -22.35
CA SER A 390 10.70 -11.25 -23.28
C SER A 390 9.40 -10.89 -22.54
N GLY A 391 8.86 -9.70 -22.79
CA GLY A 391 7.70 -9.17 -22.06
C GLY A 391 8.04 -8.54 -20.71
N SER A 392 9.32 -8.47 -20.32
CA SER A 392 9.75 -7.71 -19.13
C SER A 392 9.58 -6.20 -19.33
N THR A 393 9.32 -5.48 -18.24
CA THR A 393 9.35 -4.02 -18.18
C THR A 393 10.79 -3.57 -17.92
N VAL A 394 11.31 -2.66 -18.74
CA VAL A 394 12.69 -2.17 -18.67
C VAL A 394 12.69 -0.71 -18.22
N GLN A 395 13.23 -0.46 -17.03
CA GLN A 395 13.44 0.86 -16.46
C GLN A 395 14.87 1.34 -16.77
N ILE A 396 14.97 2.48 -17.47
CA ILE A 396 16.21 3.09 -17.92
C ILE A 396 16.43 4.38 -17.14
N PHE A 397 17.47 4.42 -16.33
CA PHE A 397 17.83 5.58 -15.51
C PHE A 397 18.97 6.35 -16.20
N TYR A 398 18.74 7.62 -16.51
CA TYR A 398 19.72 8.51 -17.14
C TYR A 398 19.58 9.94 -16.62
N ARG A 399 20.67 10.48 -16.05
CA ARG A 399 20.74 11.85 -15.49
C ARG A 399 19.62 12.18 -14.48
N GLY A 400 19.28 11.24 -13.61
CA GLY A 400 18.23 11.41 -12.59
C GLY A 400 16.80 11.31 -13.12
N LYS A 401 16.59 10.93 -14.38
CA LYS A 401 15.26 10.61 -14.93
C LYS A 401 15.14 9.11 -15.23
N MET A 402 13.99 8.55 -14.93
CA MET A 402 13.59 7.20 -15.30
C MET A 402 12.80 7.24 -16.62
N TYR A 403 12.98 6.22 -17.46
CA TYR A 403 12.20 5.99 -18.67
C TYR A 403 11.80 4.51 -18.72
N THR A 404 10.53 4.22 -19.00
CA THR A 404 9.99 2.84 -18.99
C THR A 404 9.73 2.35 -20.42
N HIS A 405 10.06 1.09 -20.71
CA HIS A 405 9.86 0.49 -22.03
C HIS A 405 9.65 -1.03 -21.92
N SER A 406 8.89 -1.64 -22.83
CA SER A 406 8.69 -3.11 -22.84
C SER A 406 9.78 -3.83 -23.65
N ALA A 407 10.23 -4.99 -23.17
CA ALA A 407 11.18 -5.85 -23.88
C ALA A 407 10.48 -6.75 -24.91
N ASN A 408 10.15 -6.18 -26.07
CA ASN A 408 9.49 -6.89 -27.17
C ASN A 408 10.43 -7.93 -27.78
N ASN A 409 10.02 -9.21 -27.79
CA ASN A 409 10.86 -10.36 -28.18
C ASN A 409 12.25 -10.33 -27.51
N GLY A 410 12.28 -9.98 -26.22
CA GLY A 410 13.49 -9.88 -25.40
C GLY A 410 14.44 -8.74 -25.77
N SER A 411 13.99 -7.73 -26.52
CA SER A 411 14.82 -6.58 -26.93
C SER A 411 14.14 -5.25 -26.58
N TYR A 412 14.91 -4.26 -26.13
CA TYR A 412 14.41 -2.92 -25.77
C TYR A 412 15.20 -1.82 -26.50
N ARG A 413 14.53 -0.70 -26.78
CA ARG A 413 15.12 0.47 -27.46
C ARG A 413 14.51 1.78 -26.96
N MET A 414 15.36 2.65 -26.40
CA MET A 414 15.01 4.05 -26.13
C MET A 414 15.80 4.95 -27.07
N ASN A 415 15.10 5.76 -27.86
CA ASN A 415 15.73 6.75 -28.74
C ASN A 415 16.30 7.92 -27.92
N VAL A 416 17.50 8.39 -28.28
CA VAL A 416 18.15 9.54 -27.63
C VAL A 416 18.82 10.44 -28.67
N SER A 417 18.68 11.75 -28.54
CA SER A 417 19.33 12.70 -29.45
C SER A 417 20.86 12.73 -29.26
N LYS A 418 21.33 12.69 -28.01
CA LYS A 418 22.75 12.60 -27.66
C LYS A 418 22.98 12.17 -26.20
N LEU A 419 23.98 11.32 -25.98
CA LEU A 419 24.42 10.96 -24.62
C LEU A 419 25.59 11.83 -24.14
N LYS A 420 25.57 12.24 -22.86
CA LYS A 420 26.62 13.06 -22.23
C LYS A 420 27.82 12.18 -21.84
N VAL A 421 29.03 12.50 -22.31
CA VAL A 421 30.25 11.77 -21.90
C VAL A 421 30.41 11.79 -20.38
N GLY A 422 30.75 10.65 -19.80
CA GLY A 422 30.95 10.48 -18.35
C GLY A 422 29.69 10.26 -17.53
N SER A 423 28.50 10.49 -18.11
CA SER A 423 27.26 10.09 -17.44
C SER A 423 27.11 8.57 -17.39
N GLN A 424 26.39 8.09 -16.38
CA GLN A 424 25.99 6.70 -16.27
C GLN A 424 24.57 6.52 -16.82
N VAL A 425 24.33 5.34 -17.40
CA VAL A 425 23.01 4.81 -17.71
C VAL A 425 22.88 3.49 -16.94
N THR A 426 21.86 3.39 -16.10
CA THR A 426 21.52 2.16 -15.37
C THR A 426 20.24 1.56 -15.94
N ILE A 427 20.21 0.25 -16.12
CA ILE A 427 19.04 -0.50 -16.57
C ILE A 427 18.65 -1.49 -15.48
N VAL A 428 17.36 -1.53 -15.16
CA VAL A 428 16.71 -2.57 -14.35
C VAL A 428 15.59 -3.15 -15.21
N ALA A 429 15.52 -4.47 -15.28
CA ALA A 429 14.36 -5.18 -15.81
C ALA A 429 13.46 -5.60 -14.64
N ARG A 430 12.16 -5.61 -14.87
CA ARG A 430 11.14 -6.18 -14.00
C ARG A 430 10.33 -7.18 -14.80
N ASP A 431 10.08 -8.34 -14.21
CA ASP A 431 9.20 -9.36 -14.77
C ASP A 431 7.73 -8.90 -14.63
N LYS A 432 6.80 -9.84 -14.83
CA LYS A 432 5.37 -9.57 -14.61
C LYS A 432 4.95 -9.56 -13.13
N ALA A 433 5.81 -10.05 -12.24
CA ALA A 433 5.67 -10.06 -10.79
C ALA A 433 6.27 -8.80 -10.13
N PHE A 434 6.85 -7.90 -10.94
CA PHE A 434 7.58 -6.70 -10.56
C PHE A 434 8.95 -6.91 -9.88
N ASN A 435 9.49 -8.14 -9.82
CA ASN A 435 10.80 -8.38 -9.22
C ASN A 435 11.91 -7.63 -9.99
N PRO A 436 12.79 -6.88 -9.30
CA PRO A 436 13.85 -6.14 -9.97
C PRO A 436 15.08 -7.01 -10.25
N SER A 437 15.46 -7.15 -11.53
CA SER A 437 16.74 -7.74 -11.93
C SER A 437 17.92 -7.05 -11.26
N ILE A 438 19.04 -7.76 -11.10
CA ILE A 438 20.33 -7.13 -10.78
C ILE A 438 20.65 -6.03 -11.81
N PRO A 439 20.85 -4.76 -11.41
CA PRO A 439 21.05 -3.67 -12.35
C PRO A 439 22.31 -3.83 -13.22
N ILE A 440 22.26 -3.27 -14.43
CA ILE A 440 23.46 -3.03 -15.24
C ILE A 440 23.67 -1.54 -15.44
N THR A 441 24.82 -1.03 -15.00
CA THR A 441 25.24 0.35 -15.21
C THR A 441 26.36 0.40 -16.23
N ARG A 442 26.30 1.36 -17.18
CA ARG A 442 27.41 1.68 -18.08
C ARG A 442 27.65 3.18 -18.18
N THR A 443 28.93 3.54 -18.15
CA THR A 443 29.40 4.89 -18.45
C THR A 443 29.34 5.16 -19.95
N VAL A 444 28.86 6.33 -20.33
CA VAL A 444 28.87 6.83 -21.71
C VAL A 444 30.28 7.32 -22.04
N PHE A 445 30.94 6.65 -22.99
CA PHE A 445 32.28 7.05 -23.46
C PHE A 445 32.22 8.08 -24.58
N GLY A 446 33.22 8.96 -24.64
CA GLY A 446 33.46 9.77 -25.82
C GLY A 446 34.13 8.96 -26.93
N VAL A 447 33.68 9.12 -28.17
CA VAL A 447 34.45 8.80 -29.37
C VAL A 447 35.23 10.07 -29.76
N PHE A 448 36.49 9.91 -30.15
CA PHE A 448 37.26 11.03 -30.70
C PHE A 448 36.67 11.48 -32.05
N ASP A 449 36.84 12.77 -32.34
CA ASP A 449 36.74 13.26 -33.72
C ASP A 449 38.05 12.97 -34.45
N LYS A 450 37.98 12.77 -35.77
CA LYS A 450 39.14 12.32 -36.56
C LYS A 450 40.29 13.34 -36.44
N PRO A 451 41.45 12.96 -35.88
CA PRO A 451 42.59 13.86 -35.79
C PRO A 451 43.20 14.13 -37.17
N SER A 452 43.91 15.26 -37.27
CA SER A 452 44.72 15.58 -38.44
C SER A 452 46.19 15.21 -38.17
N PHE A 453 46.92 14.90 -39.24
CA PHE A 453 48.36 14.64 -39.20
C PHE A 453 49.02 15.31 -40.40
N GLN A 454 50.19 15.91 -40.19
CA GLN A 454 51.10 16.27 -41.29
C GLN A 454 51.70 15.00 -41.90
N SER A 455 52.07 15.04 -43.17
CA SER A 455 52.71 13.90 -43.86
C SER A 455 54.06 13.57 -43.22
N VAL A 456 54.28 12.28 -42.93
CA VAL A 456 55.53 11.76 -42.37
C VAL A 456 56.39 11.20 -43.50
N SER A 457 57.64 11.65 -43.59
CA SER A 457 58.67 11.20 -44.54
C SER A 457 59.78 10.40 -43.83
N SER A 458 60.64 9.72 -44.60
CA SER A 458 61.82 9.04 -44.04
C SER A 458 62.80 9.96 -43.28
N THR A 459 62.80 11.27 -43.58
CA THR A 459 63.62 12.29 -42.91
C THR A 459 62.98 12.86 -41.65
N SER A 460 61.69 12.58 -41.40
CA SER A 460 60.91 13.18 -40.31
C SER A 460 61.36 12.68 -38.92
N SER A 461 61.67 13.61 -38.02
CA SER A 461 61.94 13.35 -36.60
C SER A 461 60.79 13.75 -35.67
N ILE A 462 59.72 14.37 -36.21
CA ILE A 462 58.54 14.80 -35.44
C ILE A 462 57.28 14.50 -36.23
N ILE A 463 56.28 13.90 -35.59
CA ILE A 463 54.89 13.82 -36.09
C ILE A 463 54.12 15.00 -35.51
N ARG A 464 53.53 15.83 -36.38
CA ARG A 464 52.65 16.94 -35.97
C ARG A 464 51.22 16.67 -36.39
N GLY A 465 50.27 17.21 -35.63
CA GLY A 465 48.85 17.05 -35.92
C GLY A 465 47.96 17.76 -34.91
N SER A 466 46.65 17.68 -35.14
CA SER A 466 45.62 18.16 -34.21
C SER A 466 44.70 17.03 -33.76
N GLY A 467 44.18 17.13 -32.54
CA GLY A 467 43.29 16.14 -31.94
C GLY A 467 42.56 16.70 -30.71
N LYS A 468 41.92 15.83 -29.93
CA LYS A 468 41.15 16.26 -28.76
C LYS A 468 42.07 16.96 -27.73
N LYS A 469 41.75 18.21 -27.41
CA LYS A 469 42.38 19.00 -26.34
C LYS A 469 42.56 18.16 -25.07
N TYR A 470 43.76 18.18 -24.49
CA TYR A 470 44.14 17.47 -23.26
C TYR A 470 44.10 15.93 -23.30
N ALA A 471 43.80 15.30 -24.43
CA ALA A 471 44.11 13.89 -24.64
C ALA A 471 45.63 13.67 -24.68
N THR A 472 46.06 12.42 -24.64
CA THR A 472 47.46 12.03 -24.83
C THR A 472 47.63 11.22 -26.12
N VAL A 473 48.80 11.35 -26.74
CA VAL A 473 49.21 10.63 -27.94
C VAL A 473 50.59 10.00 -27.77
N GLN A 474 50.79 8.84 -28.39
CA GLN A 474 52.08 8.15 -28.43
C GLN A 474 52.23 7.38 -29.74
N ALA A 475 53.42 7.39 -30.32
CA ALA A 475 53.73 6.71 -31.58
C ALA A 475 54.36 5.32 -31.35
N PHE A 476 53.99 4.35 -32.18
CA PHE A 476 54.42 2.96 -32.13
C PHE A 476 54.82 2.45 -33.52
N VAL A 477 55.74 1.49 -33.56
CA VAL A 477 56.00 0.65 -34.75
C VAL A 477 55.82 -0.80 -34.33
N GLY A 478 54.86 -1.48 -34.96
CA GLY A 478 54.28 -2.71 -34.39
C GLY A 478 53.75 -2.43 -32.98
N ASN A 479 54.14 -3.27 -32.01
CA ASN A 479 53.78 -3.08 -30.59
C ASN A 479 54.81 -2.25 -29.80
N LYS A 480 55.97 -1.89 -30.37
CA LYS A 480 57.01 -1.15 -29.65
C LYS A 480 56.73 0.37 -29.66
N PRO A 481 56.68 1.05 -28.50
CA PRO A 481 56.60 2.50 -28.47
C PRO A 481 57.90 3.10 -29.01
N ILE A 482 57.79 4.09 -29.90
CA ILE A 482 58.92 4.84 -30.47
C ILE A 482 58.95 6.30 -30.02
N SER A 483 58.02 6.70 -29.14
CA SER A 483 57.99 8.03 -28.53
C SER A 483 57.63 7.97 -27.04
N ARG A 484 57.92 9.06 -26.32
CA ARG A 484 57.25 9.36 -25.05
C ARG A 484 55.77 9.67 -25.30
N VAL A 485 54.95 9.61 -24.24
CA VAL A 485 53.56 10.07 -24.25
C VAL A 485 53.54 11.60 -24.26
N VAL A 486 52.76 12.21 -25.15
CA VAL A 486 52.62 13.67 -25.28
C VAL A 486 51.17 14.06 -25.01
N ARG A 487 50.94 15.07 -24.15
CA ARG A 487 49.61 15.65 -23.94
C ARG A 487 49.31 16.70 -25.01
N ILE A 488 48.15 16.59 -25.65
CA ILE A 488 47.65 17.56 -26.63
C ILE A 488 47.33 18.87 -25.90
N LYS A 489 47.81 20.00 -26.45
CA LYS A 489 47.65 21.34 -25.86
C LYS A 489 46.19 21.83 -25.87
N GLY A 490 45.90 22.90 -25.13
CA GLY A 490 44.56 23.52 -25.08
C GLY A 490 44.06 24.11 -26.42
N ASN A 491 44.96 24.32 -27.39
CA ASN A 491 44.64 24.68 -28.77
C ASN A 491 44.43 23.45 -29.70
N GLY A 492 44.47 22.22 -29.14
CA GLY A 492 44.26 20.98 -29.89
C GLY A 492 45.47 20.47 -30.68
N GLN A 493 46.60 21.20 -30.68
CA GLN A 493 47.80 20.81 -31.43
C GLN A 493 48.73 19.91 -30.61
N PHE A 494 49.46 19.02 -31.30
CA PHE A 494 50.49 18.17 -30.70
C PHE A 494 51.73 18.00 -31.60
N ALA A 495 52.82 17.59 -30.99
CA ALA A 495 54.09 17.25 -31.65
C ALA A 495 54.73 16.07 -30.93
N ILE A 496 54.95 14.96 -31.63
CA ILE A 496 55.54 13.73 -31.09
C ILE A 496 56.94 13.58 -31.67
N SER A 497 57.97 13.65 -30.84
CA SER A 497 59.35 13.32 -31.26
C SER A 497 59.48 11.81 -31.50
N ILE A 498 60.06 11.43 -32.63
CA ILE A 498 60.26 10.05 -33.07
C ILE A 498 61.66 9.86 -33.69
N PRO A 499 62.26 8.65 -33.61
CA PRO A 499 63.40 8.31 -34.45
C PRO A 499 62.96 8.25 -35.93
N LYS A 500 63.86 8.63 -36.85
CA LYS A 500 63.64 8.53 -38.31
C LYS A 500 63.23 7.10 -38.70
N GLN A 501 62.31 6.99 -39.64
CA GLN A 501 61.74 5.71 -40.10
C GLN A 501 62.10 5.42 -41.55
N ARG A 502 62.17 4.14 -41.94
CA ARG A 502 62.36 3.77 -43.35
C ARG A 502 61.08 4.06 -44.14
N LYS A 503 61.21 4.50 -45.39
CA LYS A 503 60.10 4.64 -46.34
C LYS A 503 59.29 3.35 -46.43
N GLY A 504 57.96 3.47 -46.51
CA GLY A 504 57.02 2.34 -46.51
C GLY A 504 56.73 1.73 -45.14
N LYS A 505 57.40 2.15 -44.04
CA LYS A 505 57.00 1.72 -42.69
C LYS A 505 55.71 2.39 -42.26
N VAL A 506 54.93 1.67 -41.45
CA VAL A 506 53.70 2.18 -40.81
C VAL A 506 54.02 2.57 -39.37
N VAL A 507 53.76 3.82 -39.02
CA VAL A 507 53.76 4.31 -37.64
C VAL A 507 52.32 4.43 -37.16
N VAL A 508 52.01 3.84 -36.01
CA VAL A 508 50.67 3.91 -35.40
C VAL A 508 50.70 4.92 -34.27
N VAL A 509 49.90 5.98 -34.37
CA VAL A 509 49.68 6.94 -33.27
C VAL A 509 48.44 6.52 -32.49
N LYS A 510 48.60 6.17 -31.22
CA LYS A 510 47.50 5.83 -30.32
C LYS A 510 47.08 7.06 -29.52
N MET A 511 45.78 7.37 -29.49
CA MET A 511 45.22 8.49 -28.72
C MET A 511 44.39 7.97 -27.53
N LYS A 512 44.58 8.58 -26.36
CA LYS A 512 43.88 8.22 -25.11
C LYS A 512 43.39 9.46 -24.36
N SER A 513 42.26 9.37 -23.67
CA SER A 513 41.75 10.42 -22.79
C SER A 513 40.79 9.78 -21.77
N PRO A 514 40.74 10.23 -20.50
CA PRO A 514 39.76 9.72 -19.54
C PRO A 514 38.34 9.82 -20.08
N LEU A 515 37.53 8.77 -19.88
CA LEU A 515 36.16 8.67 -20.40
C LEU A 515 36.03 8.68 -21.93
N TYR A 516 37.11 8.48 -22.70
CA TYR A 516 37.07 8.29 -24.16
C TYR A 516 37.58 6.89 -24.55
N LEU A 517 37.02 6.34 -25.62
CA LEU A 517 37.52 5.11 -26.23
C LEU A 517 38.90 5.38 -26.84
N SER A 518 39.87 4.48 -26.58
CA SER A 518 41.21 4.60 -27.18
C SER A 518 41.15 4.32 -28.68
N GLU A 519 41.75 5.19 -29.48
CA GLU A 519 41.79 5.09 -30.95
C GLU A 519 43.23 4.97 -31.46
N SER A 520 43.40 4.37 -32.64
CA SER A 520 44.71 4.15 -33.27
C SER A 520 44.71 4.59 -34.73
N TYR A 521 45.70 5.38 -35.12
CA TYR A 521 45.79 5.99 -36.44
C TYR A 521 47.10 5.61 -37.14
N SER A 522 47.00 4.94 -38.29
CA SER A 522 48.13 4.48 -39.08
C SER A 522 48.64 5.56 -40.04
N LEU A 523 49.94 5.83 -40.02
CA LEU A 523 50.63 6.77 -40.89
C LEU A 523 51.70 6.01 -41.70
N VAL A 524 51.60 6.05 -43.03
CA VAL A 524 52.61 5.46 -43.92
C VAL A 524 53.72 6.49 -44.16
N VAL A 525 54.96 6.09 -43.89
CA VAL A 525 56.16 6.92 -44.10
C VAL A 525 56.47 7.01 -45.59
N ARG A 526 56.43 8.23 -46.15
CA ARG A 526 56.65 8.52 -47.57
C ARG A 526 58.13 8.66 -47.95
#